data_AF-A0A7X8USY1-F1
#
_entry.id   AF-A0A7X8USY1-F1
#
_cell.length_a   1.000
_cell.length_b   1.000
_cell.length_c   1.000
_cell.angle_alpha   90.00
_cell.angle_beta   90.00
_cell.angle_gamma   90.00
#
_symmetry.space_group_name_H-M   'P 1'
#
loop_
_entity.id
_entity.type
_entity.pdbx_description
1 polymer ?
#
loop_
_entity_poly.entity_id
_entity_poly.type
_entity_poly.pdbx_seq_one_letter_code
_entity_poly.pdbx_strand_id
1 'polypeptide(L)'
;MKVSTQRMFTAIALFAAITTPAWAGITASEVVYSDVTFGHSSYTNLNTVLGEIARDTGGTYVVTPWNCPWTPSQITIIASGTLTVKLSDYAYVTEGVTELGIYTAQMMNLSNGAYINGNMGASIYVSDNGEDWVALNNGEAVSLNTPSLGYQFPNNILPSSSRYTAGPLSDLDPTDQFKPFDASGIASWTDTSAVLAAYGDSAGGNWFDLSGTGLDRVLYVKLTDIYGTGGGYTNGLRIDGFAAVPEPATMLLLSLGMLGVLRRRGR
;
A
#
# COMPACT_ATOMS: atom_id res chain seq x y z
N MET A 1 -21.72 -10.41 70.58
CA MET A 1 -22.46 -9.66 69.54
C MET A 1 -21.50 -8.65 68.91
N LYS A 2 -21.49 -8.58 67.57
CA LYS A 2 -20.67 -7.76 66.66
C LYS A 2 -19.30 -8.33 66.24
N VAL A 3 -19.36 -8.82 65.00
CA VAL A 3 -18.32 -9.22 64.03
C VAL A 3 -17.79 -7.96 63.31
N SER A 4 -16.50 -7.93 62.96
CA SER A 4 -15.97 -7.41 61.67
C SER A 4 -14.46 -7.61 61.65
N THR A 5 -13.89 -8.64 61.01
CA THR A 5 -13.65 -8.78 59.56
C THR A 5 -12.87 -7.59 58.96
N GLN A 6 -11.56 -7.54 59.20
CA GLN A 6 -10.65 -6.69 58.41
C GLN A 6 -10.19 -7.48 57.18
N ARG A 7 -10.59 -6.98 56.02
CA ARG A 7 -10.41 -7.58 54.70
C ARG A 7 -8.96 -7.44 54.23
N MET A 8 -8.47 -8.56 53.71
CA MET A 8 -7.25 -8.73 52.93
C MET A 8 -7.27 -7.76 51.73
N PHE A 9 -6.30 -6.85 51.66
CA PHE A 9 -6.08 -6.01 50.48
C PHE A 9 -5.36 -6.83 49.42
N THR A 10 -6.11 -7.34 48.44
CA THR A 10 -5.55 -7.92 47.21
C THR A 10 -5.06 -6.78 46.32
N ALA A 11 -3.74 -6.62 46.20
CA ALA A 11 -3.14 -5.74 45.21
C ALA A 11 -3.33 -6.36 43.81
N ILE A 12 -4.31 -5.85 43.07
CA ILE A 12 -4.41 -6.09 41.62
C ILE A 12 -3.47 -5.07 40.96
N ALA A 13 -2.26 -5.52 40.59
CA ALA A 13 -1.37 -4.76 39.72
C ALA A 13 -2.01 -4.71 38.33
N LEU A 14 -2.68 -3.60 38.03
CA LEU A 14 -3.17 -3.26 36.70
C LEU A 14 -1.96 -2.87 35.84
N PHE A 15 -1.35 -3.85 35.15
CA PHE A 15 -0.43 -3.54 34.06
C PHE A 15 -1.27 -3.03 32.87
N ALA A 16 -1.57 -1.73 32.87
CA ALA A 16 -1.94 -1.02 31.66
C ALA A 16 -0.66 -0.86 30.83
N ALA A 17 -0.29 -1.91 30.11
CA ALA A 17 0.65 -1.79 29.00
C ALA A 17 -0.09 -1.03 27.90
N ILE A 18 -0.08 0.30 27.97
CA ILE A 18 -0.36 1.16 26.81
C ILE A 18 0.89 1.08 25.94
N THR A 19 1.09 -0.08 25.29
CA THR A 19 1.92 -0.11 24.11
C THR A 19 1.06 0.53 23.03
N THR A 20 1.30 1.80 22.75
CA THR A 20 0.95 2.34 21.44
C THR A 20 1.61 1.40 20.43
N PRO A 21 0.87 0.72 19.54
CA PRO A 21 1.54 0.08 18.42
C PRO A 21 2.26 1.22 17.71
N ALA A 22 3.59 1.17 17.70
CA ALA A 22 4.31 1.88 16.67
C ALA A 22 3.88 1.18 15.39
N TRP A 23 3.08 1.85 14.55
CA TRP A 23 2.77 1.36 13.22
C TRP A 23 4.07 1.48 12.42
N ALA A 24 4.97 0.51 12.60
CA ALA A 24 6.03 0.27 11.64
C ALA A 24 5.28 -0.17 10.38
N GLY A 25 5.08 0.77 9.46
CA GLY A 25 4.30 0.54 8.25
C GLY A 25 4.95 -0.56 7.41
N ILE A 26 4.15 -1.47 6.86
CA ILE A 26 4.61 -2.61 6.05
C ILE A 26 4.89 -2.18 4.61
N THR A 27 5.55 -1.03 4.45
CA THR A 27 6.07 -0.59 3.15
C THR A 27 7.31 -1.40 2.80
N ALA A 28 7.68 -1.47 1.52
CA ALA A 28 8.93 -2.13 1.16
C ALA A 28 10.13 -1.46 1.87
N SER A 29 11.06 -2.27 2.37
CA SER A 29 12.23 -1.82 3.13
C SER A 29 13.52 -1.84 2.31
N GLU A 30 13.58 -2.69 1.28
CA GLU A 30 14.80 -2.92 0.51
C GLU A 30 14.49 -3.36 -0.91
N VAL A 31 15.23 -2.84 -1.89
CA VAL A 31 15.31 -3.42 -3.24
C VAL A 31 16.43 -4.44 -3.23
N VAL A 32 16.09 -5.73 -3.13
CA VAL A 32 17.06 -6.81 -2.98
C VAL A 32 17.67 -7.25 -4.31
N TYR A 33 16.97 -7.02 -5.42
CA TYR A 33 17.47 -7.30 -6.76
C TYR A 33 16.81 -6.40 -7.80
N SER A 34 17.59 -5.96 -8.78
CA SER A 34 17.07 -5.27 -9.96
C SER A 34 18.01 -5.38 -11.16
N ASP A 35 17.46 -5.72 -12.32
CA ASP A 35 18.10 -5.61 -13.64
C ASP A 35 17.27 -4.76 -14.62
N VAL A 36 16.46 -3.86 -14.05
CA VAL A 36 15.43 -3.15 -14.80
C VAL A 36 16.02 -2.22 -15.85
N THR A 37 15.31 -2.10 -16.96
CA THR A 37 15.49 -0.99 -17.89
C THR A 37 14.51 0.11 -17.53
N PHE A 38 15.01 1.32 -17.26
CA PHE A 38 14.15 2.45 -16.94
C PHE A 38 13.41 2.97 -18.18
N GLY A 39 12.14 3.29 -17.99
CA GLY A 39 11.27 3.85 -19.02
C GLY A 39 11.42 5.36 -19.24
N HIS A 40 12.11 6.04 -18.33
CA HIS A 40 12.39 7.47 -18.43
C HIS A 40 13.69 7.83 -17.70
N SER A 41 14.51 8.70 -18.29
CA SER A 41 15.84 9.05 -17.78
C SER A 41 15.84 9.79 -16.45
N SER A 42 14.74 10.47 -16.10
CA SER A 42 14.62 11.18 -14.82
C SER A 42 14.06 10.32 -13.69
N TYR A 43 13.24 9.30 -13.97
CA TYR A 43 12.50 8.51 -12.96
C TYR A 43 13.20 7.16 -12.73
N THR A 44 14.47 7.21 -12.35
CA THR A 44 15.38 6.06 -12.26
C THR A 44 15.72 5.67 -10.82
N ASN A 45 15.15 6.37 -9.83
CA ASN A 45 15.50 6.16 -8.43
C ASN A 45 14.72 5.00 -7.82
N LEU A 46 15.28 3.79 -7.84
CA LEU A 46 14.62 2.60 -7.27
C LEU A 46 14.22 2.73 -5.80
N ASN A 47 14.83 3.61 -5.00
CA ASN A 47 14.41 3.83 -3.62
C ASN A 47 12.98 4.40 -3.51
N THR A 48 12.42 4.97 -4.58
CA THR A 48 11.02 5.44 -4.56
C THR A 48 10.04 4.29 -4.40
N VAL A 49 10.38 3.08 -4.85
CA VAL A 49 9.49 1.91 -4.70
C VAL A 49 9.39 1.43 -3.25
N LEU A 50 10.26 1.92 -2.37
CA LEU A 50 10.29 1.64 -0.93
C LEU A 50 9.47 2.67 -0.12
N GLY A 51 9.08 3.77 -0.77
CA GLY A 51 8.52 4.95 -0.11
C GLY A 51 7.04 4.86 0.21
N GLU A 52 6.64 5.72 1.15
CA GLU A 52 5.25 6.08 1.42
C GLU A 52 4.66 6.81 0.21
N ILE A 53 3.36 6.63 -0.03
CA ILE A 53 2.58 7.20 -1.15
C ILE A 53 2.34 8.72 -0.96
N ALA A 54 3.24 9.40 -0.24
CA ALA A 54 3.20 10.83 0.01
C ALA A 54 3.69 11.57 -1.23
N ARG A 55 2.81 11.74 -2.21
CA ARG A 55 3.06 12.66 -3.33
C ARG A 55 2.88 14.11 -2.83
N ASP A 56 3.93 14.90 -2.89
CA ASP A 56 3.90 16.36 -2.65
C ASP A 56 3.95 17.07 -4.02
N THR A 57 2.96 17.90 -4.34
CA THR A 57 2.96 18.62 -5.62
C THR A 57 3.64 19.98 -5.58
N GLY A 58 4.31 20.33 -4.47
CA GLY A 58 5.11 21.53 -4.32
C GLY A 58 4.26 22.80 -4.37
N GLY A 59 4.16 23.52 -3.26
CA GLY A 59 3.54 24.85 -3.24
C GLY A 59 2.05 24.85 -3.64
N THR A 60 1.18 24.66 -2.66
CA THR A 60 -0.29 24.84 -2.78
C THR A 60 -1.02 23.92 -3.74
N TYR A 61 -0.44 22.81 -4.22
CA TYR A 61 -1.17 21.84 -5.03
C TYR A 61 -1.46 20.56 -4.24
N VAL A 62 -2.59 19.92 -4.54
CA VAL A 62 -3.08 18.68 -3.93
C VAL A 62 -2.98 17.53 -4.91
N VAL A 63 -2.69 16.33 -4.39
CA VAL A 63 -2.64 15.08 -5.15
C VAL A 63 -4.00 14.40 -5.17
N THR A 64 -4.49 14.19 -6.37
CA THR A 64 -5.60 13.35 -6.76
C THR A 64 -5.05 12.15 -7.54
N PRO A 65 -5.85 11.10 -7.79
CA PRO A 65 -5.48 10.02 -8.71
C PRO A 65 -5.12 10.49 -10.13
N TRP A 66 -5.49 11.73 -10.48
CA TRP A 66 -5.24 12.38 -11.76
C TRP A 66 -4.07 13.36 -11.77
N ASN A 67 -3.32 13.50 -10.66
CA ASN A 67 -2.14 14.35 -10.66
C ASN A 67 -0.90 13.57 -11.12
N CYS A 68 -0.06 14.26 -11.89
CA CYS A 68 1.24 13.74 -12.28
C CYS A 68 2.20 13.81 -11.09
N PRO A 69 3.22 12.95 -11.03
CA PRO A 69 4.33 13.15 -10.11
C PRO A 69 4.97 14.52 -10.38
N TRP A 70 5.29 15.24 -9.31
CA TRP A 70 5.90 16.57 -9.34
C TRP A 70 7.43 16.49 -9.42
N THR A 71 8.03 15.55 -8.69
CA THR A 71 9.47 15.33 -8.70
C THR A 71 9.81 13.91 -9.13
N PRO A 72 11.00 13.70 -9.72
CA PRO A 72 11.45 12.36 -10.07
C PRO A 72 11.73 11.43 -8.89
N SER A 73 11.70 11.95 -7.66
CA SER A 73 11.84 11.20 -6.42
C SER A 73 10.53 10.59 -5.89
N GLN A 74 9.41 10.72 -6.63
CA GLN A 74 8.11 10.23 -6.19
C GLN A 74 7.73 8.88 -6.77
N ILE A 75 8.27 8.57 -7.95
CA ILE A 75 7.96 7.35 -8.67
C ILE A 75 9.21 6.83 -9.38
N THR A 76 9.19 5.55 -9.73
CA THR A 76 10.13 4.97 -10.70
C THR A 76 9.36 4.48 -11.91
N ILE A 77 9.94 4.66 -13.10
CA ILE A 77 9.36 4.15 -14.35
C ILE A 77 10.23 3.01 -14.88
N ILE A 78 9.66 1.81 -14.97
CA ILE A 78 10.33 0.58 -15.38
C ILE A 78 9.74 0.10 -16.70
N ALA A 79 10.54 0.09 -17.77
CA ALA A 79 10.12 -0.38 -19.09
C ALA A 79 10.14 -1.91 -19.20
N SER A 80 11.10 -2.57 -18.55
CA SER A 80 11.28 -4.02 -18.58
C SER A 80 12.27 -4.50 -17.52
N GLY A 81 12.46 -5.81 -17.42
CA GLY A 81 13.37 -6.46 -16.48
C GLY A 81 12.63 -7.00 -15.25
N THR A 82 13.40 -7.21 -14.19
CA THR A 82 12.95 -7.80 -12.93
C THR A 82 13.25 -6.86 -11.78
N LEU A 83 12.26 -6.66 -10.92
CA LEU A 83 12.41 -5.95 -9.65
C LEU A 83 12.03 -6.89 -8.52
N THR A 84 12.89 -7.05 -7.53
CA THR A 84 12.55 -7.75 -6.28
C THR A 84 12.70 -6.81 -5.11
N VAL A 85 11.64 -6.73 -4.31
CA VAL A 85 11.58 -5.94 -3.08
C VAL A 85 11.34 -6.83 -1.88
N LYS A 86 11.87 -6.42 -0.74
CA LYS A 86 11.58 -6.99 0.57
C LYS A 86 10.65 -6.06 1.33
N LEU A 87 9.57 -6.58 1.89
CA LEU A 87 8.67 -5.87 2.78
C LEU A 87 9.35 -5.61 4.13
N SER A 88 8.97 -4.54 4.82
CA SER A 88 9.49 -4.25 6.17
C SER A 88 8.96 -5.20 7.24
N ASP A 89 7.81 -5.84 7.00
CA ASP A 89 7.21 -6.87 7.84
C ASP A 89 6.50 -7.92 6.95
N TYR A 90 6.09 -9.02 7.55
CA TYR A 90 5.35 -10.08 6.89
C TYR A 90 3.93 -9.65 6.52
N ALA A 91 3.54 -9.92 5.28
CA ALA A 91 2.14 -9.98 4.88
C ALA A 91 1.59 -11.35 5.24
N TYR A 92 0.68 -11.42 6.20
CA TYR A 92 0.10 -12.70 6.63
C TYR A 92 -1.13 -13.04 5.80
N VAL A 93 -1.18 -14.28 5.32
CA VAL A 93 -2.19 -14.74 4.38
C VAL A 93 -3.49 -15.04 5.11
N THR A 94 -4.58 -14.41 4.68
CA THR A 94 -5.92 -14.55 5.26
C THR A 94 -6.92 -14.84 4.14
N GLU A 95 -7.64 -15.95 4.25
CA GLU A 95 -8.60 -16.38 3.22
C GLU A 95 -9.66 -15.30 2.92
N GLY A 96 -9.79 -14.96 1.63
CA GLY A 96 -10.78 -14.02 1.11
C GLY A 96 -10.50 -12.55 1.43
N VAL A 97 -9.28 -12.22 1.88
CA VAL A 97 -8.82 -10.86 2.10
C VAL A 97 -7.71 -10.55 1.10
N THR A 98 -7.60 -9.29 0.67
CA THR A 98 -6.49 -8.83 -0.15
C THR A 98 -5.44 -8.19 0.76
N GLU A 99 -4.22 -8.71 0.73
CA GLU A 99 -3.19 -8.35 1.70
C GLU A 99 -2.04 -7.56 1.10
N LEU A 100 -1.78 -7.72 -0.21
CA LEU A 100 -0.65 -7.06 -0.87
C LEU A 100 -1.13 -5.94 -1.80
N GLY A 101 -0.69 -4.71 -1.53
CA GLY A 101 -0.92 -3.53 -2.36
C GLY A 101 0.32 -3.15 -3.17
N ILE A 102 0.14 -2.92 -4.47
CA ILE A 102 1.15 -2.34 -5.37
C ILE A 102 0.63 -1.00 -5.90
N TYR A 103 1.33 0.08 -5.54
CA TYR A 103 0.94 1.45 -5.86
C TYR A 103 1.58 1.92 -7.15
N THR A 104 0.76 2.58 -7.97
CA THR A 104 1.21 3.05 -9.28
C THR A 104 0.72 4.47 -9.58
N ALA A 105 1.52 5.22 -10.33
CA ALA A 105 1.13 6.51 -10.89
C ALA A 105 0.59 6.37 -12.31
N GLN A 106 -0.63 6.84 -12.53
CA GLN A 106 -1.28 6.69 -13.83
C GLN A 106 -1.15 7.93 -14.71
N MET A 107 -1.05 9.11 -14.11
CA MET A 107 -0.94 10.36 -14.84
C MET A 107 0.51 10.83 -14.99
N MET A 108 0.85 11.21 -16.21
CA MET A 108 2.12 11.84 -16.57
C MET A 108 1.84 13.03 -17.47
N ASN A 109 2.55 14.14 -17.23
CA ASN A 109 2.41 15.34 -18.04
C ASN A 109 3.27 15.18 -19.30
N LEU A 110 2.62 15.06 -20.46
CA LEU A 110 3.28 15.20 -21.76
C LEU A 110 3.02 16.62 -22.27
N SER A 111 3.82 17.09 -23.24
CA SER A 111 3.66 18.41 -23.87
C SER A 111 2.23 18.72 -24.38
N ASN A 112 1.40 17.69 -24.57
CA ASN A 112 0.01 17.77 -25.04
C ASN A 112 -1.05 17.51 -23.95
N GLY A 113 -0.65 17.17 -22.72
CA GLY A 113 -1.53 17.00 -21.57
C GLY A 113 -1.24 15.78 -20.70
N ALA A 114 -2.05 15.64 -19.64
CA ALA A 114 -1.98 14.52 -18.71
C ALA A 114 -2.92 13.39 -19.17
N TYR A 115 -2.41 12.16 -19.19
CA TYR A 115 -3.14 10.97 -19.63
C TYR A 115 -3.02 9.86 -18.60
N ILE A 116 -4.13 9.16 -18.33
CA ILE A 116 -4.15 7.92 -17.55
C ILE A 116 -3.59 6.81 -18.43
N ASN A 117 -2.56 6.11 -17.95
CA ASN A 117 -2.03 4.95 -18.64
C ASN A 117 -2.79 3.68 -18.25
N GLY A 118 -3.91 3.41 -18.92
CA GLY A 118 -4.68 2.19 -18.69
C GLY A 118 -4.05 0.90 -19.23
N ASN A 119 -2.73 0.83 -19.44
CA ASN A 119 -2.09 -0.38 -19.91
C ASN A 119 -0.65 -0.50 -19.39
N MET A 120 -0.54 -0.80 -18.10
CA MET A 120 0.69 -1.20 -17.41
C MET A 120 0.46 -2.49 -16.64
N GLY A 121 1.51 -3.25 -16.39
CA GLY A 121 1.40 -4.48 -15.66
C GLY A 121 2.71 -5.22 -15.50
N ALA A 122 2.63 -6.35 -14.81
CA ALA A 122 3.75 -7.25 -14.56
C ALA A 122 3.21 -8.63 -14.15
N SER A 123 4.02 -9.66 -14.33
CA SER A 123 3.84 -10.93 -13.63
C SER A 123 4.35 -10.76 -12.19
N ILE A 124 3.58 -11.24 -11.21
CA ILE A 124 3.88 -11.05 -9.79
C ILE A 124 4.19 -12.38 -9.15
N TYR A 125 5.30 -12.43 -8.41
CA TYR A 125 5.71 -13.57 -7.60
C TYR A 125 5.93 -13.13 -6.17
N VAL A 126 5.60 -14.00 -5.24
CA VAL A 126 5.76 -13.77 -3.80
C VAL A 126 6.58 -14.88 -3.16
N SER A 127 7.24 -14.57 -2.05
CA SER A 127 8.07 -15.52 -1.31
C SER A 127 8.17 -15.17 0.18
N ASP A 128 8.29 -16.18 1.03
CA ASP A 128 8.64 -16.04 2.47
C ASP A 128 10.15 -15.81 2.66
N ASN A 129 11.00 -16.42 1.82
CA ASN A 129 12.46 -16.49 1.99
C ASN A 129 13.28 -15.76 0.92
N GLY A 130 12.66 -15.37 -0.21
CA GLY A 130 13.33 -14.75 -1.35
C GLY A 130 14.00 -15.73 -2.33
N GLU A 131 13.83 -17.04 -2.10
CA GLU A 131 14.40 -18.11 -2.92
C GLU A 131 13.31 -18.94 -3.60
N ASP A 132 12.29 -19.34 -2.84
CA ASP A 132 11.16 -20.13 -3.33
C ASP A 132 10.02 -19.19 -3.73
N TRP A 133 9.73 -19.14 -5.03
CA TRP A 133 8.79 -18.17 -5.59
C TRP A 133 7.48 -18.82 -5.99
N VAL A 134 6.38 -18.26 -5.49
CA VAL A 134 5.02 -18.63 -5.89
C VAL A 134 4.44 -17.54 -6.77
N ALA A 135 3.92 -17.92 -7.94
CA ALA A 135 3.32 -16.99 -8.87
C ALA A 135 1.89 -16.62 -8.43
N LEU A 136 1.56 -15.34 -8.45
CA LEU A 136 0.17 -14.88 -8.42
C LEU A 136 -0.42 -15.03 -9.83
N ASN A 137 -1.75 -15.17 -9.91
CA ASN A 137 -2.47 -15.28 -11.19
C ASN A 137 -1.88 -16.33 -12.15
N ASN A 138 -1.39 -17.46 -11.62
CA ASN A 138 -0.73 -18.53 -12.39
C ASN A 138 0.51 -18.07 -13.19
N GLY A 139 1.14 -16.96 -12.80
CA GLY A 139 2.30 -16.38 -13.49
C GLY A 139 1.94 -15.54 -14.71
N GLU A 140 0.65 -15.40 -15.02
CA GLU A 140 0.20 -14.49 -16.07
C GLU A 140 0.27 -13.05 -15.58
N ALA A 141 0.73 -12.16 -16.45
CA ALA A 141 0.87 -10.75 -16.13
C ALA A 141 -0.51 -10.14 -15.80
N VAL A 142 -0.55 -9.34 -14.74
CA VAL A 142 -1.75 -8.64 -14.29
C VAL A 142 -1.65 -7.16 -14.60
N SER A 143 -2.80 -6.55 -14.81
CA SER A 143 -2.92 -5.11 -14.99
C SER A 143 -2.64 -4.37 -13.66
N LEU A 144 -1.80 -3.35 -13.73
CA LEU A 144 -1.43 -2.47 -12.61
C LEU A 144 -1.84 -1.02 -12.94
N ASN A 145 -3.12 -0.85 -13.22
CA ASN A 145 -3.69 0.41 -13.73
C ASN A 145 -4.40 1.25 -12.66
N THR A 146 -4.48 0.76 -11.42
CA THR A 146 -5.13 1.50 -10.35
C THR A 146 -4.17 2.55 -9.79
N PRO A 147 -4.46 3.85 -9.94
CA PRO A 147 -3.65 4.91 -9.39
C PRO A 147 -3.57 4.83 -7.87
N SER A 148 -2.50 5.38 -7.32
CA SER A 148 -2.41 5.71 -5.90
C SER A 148 -2.84 7.14 -5.62
N LEU A 149 -3.30 7.38 -4.39
CA LEU A 149 -3.73 8.65 -3.83
C LEU A 149 -3.12 8.79 -2.43
N GLY A 150 -2.34 9.83 -2.18
CA GLY A 150 -1.73 10.07 -0.86
C GLY A 150 -2.64 10.82 0.12
N TYR A 151 -3.64 11.54 -0.37
CA TYR A 151 -4.45 12.45 0.44
C TYR A 151 -5.92 12.45 0.03
N GLN A 152 -6.80 12.52 1.02
CA GLN A 152 -8.24 12.72 0.87
C GLN A 152 -8.57 14.21 0.91
N PHE A 153 -9.68 14.57 0.28
CA PHE A 153 -10.22 15.92 0.35
C PHE A 153 -11.22 16.04 1.49
N PRO A 154 -11.19 17.16 2.25
CA PRO A 154 -12.23 17.47 3.22
C PRO A 154 -13.61 17.37 2.58
N ASN A 155 -14.52 16.65 3.24
CA ASN A 155 -15.89 16.41 2.79
C ASN A 155 -16.02 15.60 1.48
N ASN A 156 -14.96 14.92 1.04
CA ASN A 156 -14.96 14.10 -0.17
C ASN A 156 -15.35 14.87 -1.44
N ILE A 157 -15.10 16.19 -1.48
CA ILE A 157 -15.36 17.02 -2.66
C ILE A 157 -14.08 17.07 -3.46
N LEU A 158 -14.05 16.37 -4.59
CA LEU A 158 -12.95 16.57 -5.53
C LEU A 158 -13.08 17.97 -6.14
N PRO A 159 -12.03 18.80 -6.07
CA PRO A 159 -11.79 19.81 -7.09
C PRO A 159 -11.99 19.20 -8.50
N SER A 160 -12.52 19.99 -9.43
CA SER A 160 -12.77 19.57 -10.81
C SER A 160 -11.59 18.78 -11.41
N SER A 161 -11.84 17.96 -12.44
CA SER A 161 -10.84 17.18 -13.21
C SER A 161 -9.68 17.99 -13.83
N SER A 162 -9.54 19.27 -13.48
CA SER A 162 -8.35 20.07 -13.65
C SER A 162 -7.11 19.34 -13.14
N ARG A 163 -6.09 19.32 -13.99
CA ARG A 163 -4.79 18.62 -13.84
C ARG A 163 -3.99 19.03 -12.59
N TYR A 164 -4.46 20.03 -11.87
CA TYR A 164 -3.89 20.60 -10.66
C TYR A 164 -5.03 21.12 -9.80
N THR A 165 -5.15 20.60 -8.59
CA THR A 165 -5.99 21.25 -7.60
C THR A 165 -5.10 22.10 -6.74
N ALA A 166 -5.42 23.39 -6.62
CA ALA A 166 -4.78 24.22 -5.62
C ALA A 166 -5.45 24.02 -4.24
N GLY A 167 -4.66 23.69 -3.23
CA GLY A 167 -5.02 23.60 -1.81
C GLY A 167 -3.74 23.35 -0.99
N PRO A 168 -3.65 23.89 0.25
CA PRO A 168 -2.50 23.59 1.10
C PRO A 168 -2.59 22.13 1.61
N LEU A 169 -1.46 21.44 1.67
CA LEU A 169 -1.40 20.06 2.21
C LEU A 169 -1.91 19.96 3.65
N SER A 170 -1.86 21.05 4.41
CA SER A 170 -2.39 21.14 5.78
C SER A 170 -3.90 20.93 5.87
N ASP A 171 -4.61 21.12 4.76
CA ASP A 171 -6.07 21.02 4.72
C ASP A 171 -6.52 19.63 4.24
N LEU A 172 -5.61 18.67 4.12
CA LEU A 172 -5.91 17.33 3.64
C LEU A 172 -5.64 16.28 4.70
N ASP A 173 -6.48 15.26 4.71
CA ASP A 173 -6.27 14.08 5.53
C ASP A 173 -5.46 13.05 4.72
N PRO A 174 -4.45 12.39 5.29
CA PRO A 174 -3.75 11.31 4.60
C PRO A 174 -4.71 10.14 4.31
N THR A 175 -4.52 9.47 3.18
CA THR A 175 -5.20 8.19 2.90
C THR A 175 -4.60 7.06 3.73
N ASP A 176 -5.39 6.02 3.95
CA ASP A 176 -4.95 4.76 4.53
C ASP A 176 -4.29 3.89 3.47
N GLN A 177 -2.95 3.85 3.49
CA GLN A 177 -2.12 3.01 2.63
C GLN A 177 -2.15 1.51 2.96
N PHE A 178 -2.89 1.11 3.99
CA PHE A 178 -3.06 -0.29 4.38
C PHE A 178 -4.48 -0.77 4.14
N LYS A 179 -5.38 0.09 3.66
CA LYS A 179 -6.75 -0.29 3.35
C LYS A 179 -6.87 -0.79 1.91
N PRO A 180 -7.29 -2.04 1.70
CA PRO A 180 -7.54 -2.55 0.37
C PRO A 180 -8.50 -1.70 -0.45
N PHE A 181 -8.17 -1.51 -1.72
CA PHE A 181 -8.97 -0.76 -2.68
C PHE A 181 -9.71 -1.69 -3.63
N ASP A 182 -11.00 -1.41 -3.86
CA ASP A 182 -11.81 -2.09 -4.86
C ASP A 182 -12.21 -1.12 -5.99
N ALA A 183 -11.64 -1.37 -7.17
CA ALA A 183 -11.92 -0.59 -8.38
C ALA A 183 -13.20 -1.02 -9.11
N SER A 184 -13.87 -2.09 -8.69
CA SER A 184 -14.95 -2.74 -9.46
C SER A 184 -16.15 -1.83 -9.76
N GLY A 185 -16.39 -0.83 -8.91
CA GLY A 185 -17.44 0.18 -9.08
C GLY A 185 -17.09 1.31 -10.06
N ILE A 186 -15.85 1.39 -10.55
CA ILE A 186 -15.39 2.48 -11.44
C ILE A 186 -15.53 2.05 -12.89
N ALA A 187 -16.62 2.49 -13.54
CA ALA A 187 -16.80 2.27 -14.99
C ALA A 187 -15.90 3.17 -15.84
N SER A 188 -15.54 4.36 -15.33
CA SER A 188 -14.62 5.29 -15.98
C SER A 188 -13.85 6.07 -14.93
N TRP A 189 -12.54 6.20 -15.14
CA TRP A 189 -11.69 7.09 -14.34
C TRP A 189 -12.03 8.58 -14.54
N THR A 190 -12.91 8.94 -15.46
CA THR A 190 -13.43 10.31 -15.57
C THR A 190 -14.69 10.54 -14.72
N ASP A 191 -15.30 9.48 -14.18
CA ASP A 191 -16.41 9.58 -13.24
C ASP A 191 -15.87 9.88 -11.83
N THR A 192 -15.68 11.16 -11.56
CA THR A 192 -15.15 11.63 -10.27
C THR A 192 -15.97 11.15 -9.07
N SER A 193 -17.29 10.96 -9.21
CA SER A 193 -18.15 10.52 -8.09
C SER A 193 -17.95 9.04 -7.78
N ALA A 194 -17.91 8.19 -8.82
CA ALA A 194 -17.60 6.77 -8.65
C ALA A 194 -16.19 6.56 -8.10
N VAL A 195 -15.21 7.32 -8.59
CA VAL A 195 -13.83 7.25 -8.10
C VAL A 195 -13.75 7.65 -6.63
N LEU A 196 -14.40 8.74 -6.21
CA LEU A 196 -14.41 9.14 -4.79
C LEU A 196 -15.07 8.12 -3.88
N ALA A 197 -16.18 7.55 -4.32
CA ALA A 197 -16.87 6.52 -3.56
C ALA A 197 -16.01 5.26 -3.40
N ALA A 198 -15.30 4.87 -4.45
CA ALA A 198 -14.41 3.72 -4.42
C ALA A 198 -13.17 3.95 -3.54
N TYR A 199 -12.57 5.14 -3.59
CA TYR A 199 -11.42 5.46 -2.73
C TYR A 199 -11.83 5.49 -1.27
N GLY A 200 -12.90 6.22 -0.93
CA GLY A 200 -13.22 6.50 0.46
C GLY A 200 -11.99 7.06 1.16
N ASP A 201 -11.44 6.28 2.08
CA ASP A 201 -10.20 6.52 2.82
C ASP A 201 -8.97 5.74 2.34
N SER A 202 -9.11 4.80 1.40
CA SER A 202 -7.97 4.03 0.86
C SER A 202 -7.02 4.89 0.04
N ALA A 203 -5.74 4.51 0.02
CA ALA A 203 -4.73 5.10 -0.87
C ALA A 203 -4.78 4.58 -2.32
N GLY A 204 -5.76 3.74 -2.68
CA GLY A 204 -5.88 3.18 -4.04
C GLY A 204 -4.94 2.00 -4.26
N GLY A 205 -4.31 1.93 -5.43
CA GLY A 205 -3.38 0.86 -5.79
C GLY A 205 -4.04 -0.46 -6.20
N ASN A 206 -3.20 -1.42 -6.57
CA ASN A 206 -3.64 -2.74 -7.05
C ASN A 206 -3.45 -3.75 -5.92
N TRP A 207 -4.53 -4.39 -5.50
CA TRP A 207 -4.55 -5.26 -4.33
C TRP A 207 -4.74 -6.72 -4.70
N PHE A 208 -3.98 -7.60 -4.02
CA PHE A 208 -3.91 -9.02 -4.33
C PHE A 208 -4.21 -9.87 -3.12
N ASP A 209 -5.05 -10.89 -3.33
CA ASP A 209 -5.33 -11.97 -2.39
C ASP A 209 -4.21 -13.01 -2.49
N LEU A 210 -3.57 -13.29 -1.36
CA LEU A 210 -2.45 -14.22 -1.26
C LEU A 210 -2.89 -15.65 -0.88
N SER A 211 -4.15 -15.90 -0.56
CA SER A 211 -4.66 -17.20 -0.10
C SER A 211 -4.49 -18.33 -1.12
N GLY A 212 -4.46 -18.01 -2.41
CA GLY A 212 -4.19 -18.96 -3.48
C GLY A 212 -2.74 -19.44 -3.59
N THR A 213 -1.81 -18.85 -2.82
CA THR A 213 -0.38 -19.15 -2.92
C THR A 213 0.04 -20.41 -2.14
N GLY A 214 -0.75 -20.82 -1.15
CA GLY A 214 -0.39 -21.88 -0.21
C GLY A 214 0.71 -21.49 0.79
N LEU A 215 1.09 -20.21 0.84
CA LEU A 215 1.99 -19.66 1.86
C LEU A 215 1.19 -19.18 3.07
N ASP A 216 1.77 -19.27 4.27
CA ASP A 216 1.19 -18.67 5.48
C ASP A 216 1.48 -17.16 5.56
N ARG A 217 2.60 -16.74 4.97
CA ARG A 217 3.06 -15.35 4.97
C ARG A 217 4.01 -15.07 3.81
N VAL A 218 4.15 -13.80 3.47
CA VAL A 218 5.02 -13.29 2.40
C VAL A 218 5.90 -12.17 2.94
N LEU A 219 7.18 -12.16 2.55
CA LEU A 219 8.13 -11.10 2.87
C LEU A 219 8.74 -10.46 1.63
N TYR A 220 8.75 -11.15 0.50
CA TYR A 220 9.36 -10.69 -0.73
C TYR A 220 8.34 -10.66 -1.86
N VAL A 221 8.44 -9.63 -2.69
CA VAL A 221 7.63 -9.45 -3.88
C VAL A 221 8.57 -9.27 -5.06
N LYS A 222 8.31 -9.98 -6.14
CA LYS A 222 9.06 -9.90 -7.39
C LYS A 222 8.12 -9.59 -8.53
N LEU A 223 8.50 -8.61 -9.33
CA LEU A 223 7.87 -8.24 -10.58
C LEU A 223 8.75 -8.69 -11.75
N THR A 224 8.18 -9.42 -12.69
CA THR A 224 8.79 -9.78 -13.99
C THR A 224 7.84 -9.43 -15.12
N ASP A 225 8.27 -9.64 -16.37
CA ASP A 225 7.47 -9.38 -17.57
C ASP A 225 6.84 -7.98 -17.56
N ILE A 226 7.58 -7.03 -16.99
CA ILE A 226 7.09 -5.68 -16.74
C ILE A 226 6.80 -5.02 -18.08
N TYR A 227 5.59 -4.49 -18.22
CA TYR A 227 5.17 -3.77 -19.40
C TYR A 227 4.43 -2.49 -19.03
N GLY A 228 4.42 -1.55 -19.97
CA GLY A 228 3.54 -0.41 -19.92
C GLY A 228 3.59 0.36 -21.21
N THR A 229 2.47 0.52 -21.91
CA THR A 229 2.47 1.29 -23.16
C THR A 229 2.41 2.77 -22.86
N GLY A 230 3.33 3.56 -23.41
CA GLY A 230 3.31 5.01 -23.29
C GLY A 230 3.79 5.70 -24.58
N GLY A 231 3.69 7.03 -24.61
CA GLY A 231 4.44 7.82 -25.59
C GLY A 231 5.95 7.71 -25.33
N GLY A 232 6.79 8.24 -26.23
CA GLY A 232 8.25 8.12 -26.16
C GLY A 232 8.94 8.64 -24.87
N TYR A 233 8.17 9.21 -23.93
CA TYR A 233 8.65 9.72 -22.64
C TYR A 233 8.05 8.99 -21.42
N THR A 234 7.19 8.00 -21.58
CA THR A 234 6.44 7.38 -20.46
C THR A 234 6.17 5.89 -20.62
N ASN A 235 6.99 5.20 -21.43
CA ASN A 235 6.89 3.77 -21.66
C ASN A 235 7.34 3.00 -20.41
N GLY A 236 6.51 2.11 -19.88
CA GLY A 236 6.81 1.32 -18.69
C GLY A 236 5.82 1.47 -17.53
N LEU A 237 5.93 0.55 -16.58
CA LEU A 237 5.21 0.53 -15.31
C LEU A 237 5.74 1.62 -14.38
N ARG A 238 4.83 2.36 -13.77
CA ARG A 238 5.13 3.53 -12.93
C ARG A 238 4.81 3.17 -11.49
N ILE A 239 5.84 2.88 -10.70
CA ILE A 239 5.69 2.36 -9.33
C ILE A 239 5.95 3.46 -8.32
N ASP A 240 5.06 3.54 -7.35
CA ASP A 240 5.04 4.55 -6.28
C ASP A 240 5.31 3.92 -4.91
N GLY A 241 5.15 2.60 -4.78
CA GLY A 241 5.37 1.89 -3.54
C GLY A 241 4.73 0.51 -3.50
N PHE A 242 4.97 -0.17 -2.39
CA PHE A 242 4.33 -1.42 -2.01
C PHE A 242 3.81 -1.26 -0.58
N ALA A 243 2.69 -1.91 -0.25
CA ALA A 243 2.25 -2.09 1.13
C ALA A 243 1.70 -3.49 1.34
N ALA A 244 1.67 -3.92 2.60
CA ALA A 244 0.87 -5.06 3.01
C ALA A 244 -0.03 -4.72 4.21
N VAL A 245 -1.18 -5.40 4.32
CA VAL A 245 -2.09 -5.25 5.46
C VAL A 245 -1.45 -5.90 6.68
N PRO A 246 -1.28 -5.16 7.80
CA PRO A 246 -0.77 -5.73 9.05
C PRO A 246 -1.74 -6.75 9.63
N GLU A 247 -1.21 -7.77 10.32
CA GLU A 247 -2.06 -8.58 11.19
C GLU A 247 -2.78 -7.68 12.19
N PRO A 248 -4.10 -7.89 12.40
CA PRO A 248 -4.79 -7.23 13.49
C PRO A 248 -4.05 -7.51 14.80
N ALA A 249 -3.61 -6.45 15.49
CA ALA A 249 -2.94 -6.54 16.81
C ALA A 249 -3.76 -7.30 17.88
N THR A 250 -5.03 -7.60 17.58
CA THR A 250 -5.89 -8.50 18.34
C THR A 250 -5.33 -9.92 18.45
N MET A 251 -4.59 -10.43 17.47
CA MET A 251 -3.96 -11.77 17.55
C MET A 251 -2.87 -11.83 18.63
N LEU A 252 -2.07 -10.76 18.76
CA LEU A 252 -1.09 -10.59 19.83
C LEU A 252 -1.77 -10.45 21.20
N LEU A 253 -2.86 -9.69 21.28
CA LEU A 253 -3.65 -9.54 22.50
C LEU A 253 -4.34 -10.85 22.93
N LEU A 254 -4.82 -11.65 21.97
CA LEU A 254 -5.45 -12.94 22.26
C LEU A 254 -4.43 -13.94 22.81
N SER A 255 -3.24 -14.01 22.21
CA SER A 255 -2.15 -14.88 22.66
C SER A 255 -1.61 -14.48 24.03
N LEU A 256 -1.46 -13.17 24.31
CA LEU A 256 -1.11 -12.66 25.65
C LEU A 256 -2.23 -12.91 26.68
N GLY A 257 -3.49 -12.77 26.27
CA GLY A 257 -4.66 -13.09 27.09
C GLY A 257 -4.73 -14.56 27.50
N MET A 258 -4.46 -15.48 26.57
CA MET A 258 -4.43 -16.93 26.84
C MET A 258 -3.29 -17.30 27.79
N LEU A 259 -2.10 -16.73 27.64
CA LEU A 259 -0.98 -16.92 28.58
C LEU A 259 -1.32 -16.44 30.00
N GLY A 260 -2.04 -15.33 30.12
CA GLY A 260 -2.55 -14.83 31.40
C GLY A 260 -3.53 -15.79 32.08
N VAL A 261 -4.42 -16.43 31.31
CA VAL A 261 -5.38 -17.43 31.82
C VAL A 261 -4.70 -18.73 32.22
N LEU A 262 -3.75 -19.22 31.42
CA LEU A 262 -3.00 -20.45 31.72
C LEU A 262 -2.14 -20.30 32.99
N ARG A 263 -1.51 -19.13 33.18
CA ARG A 263 -0.71 -18.85 34.38
C ARG A 263 -1.53 -18.73 35.66
N ARG A 264 -2.84 -18.42 35.54
CA ARG A 264 -3.79 -18.39 36.66
C ARG A 264 -4.34 -19.77 37.04
N ARG A 265 -4.26 -20.76 36.17
CA ARG A 265 -4.71 -22.14 36.45
C ARG A 265 -3.61 -23.03 37.04
N GLY A 266 -2.35 -22.62 36.95
CA GLY A 266 -1.19 -23.34 37.51
C GLY A 266 -0.73 -22.88 38.90
N ARG A 267 -1.53 -22.06 39.59
CA ARG A 267 -1.34 -21.63 40.99
C ARG A 267 -2.62 -21.91 41.77
#